data_AF-A0A7Y7LQ78-F1
#
_entry.id   AF-A0A7Y7LQ78-F1
#
_cell.length_a   1.000
_cell.length_b   1.000
_cell.length_c   1.000
_cell.angle_alpha   90.00
_cell.angle_beta   90.00
_cell.angle_gamma   90.00
#
_symmetry.space_group_name_H-M   'P 1'
#
loop_
_entity.id
_entity.type
_entity.pdbx_description
1 polymer ?
#
loop_
_entity_poly.entity_id
_entity_poly.type
_entity_poly.pdbx_seq_one_letter_code
_entity_poly.pdbx_strand_id
1 'polypeptide(L)'
;MPIQSGHLGGATLPLNTDTKVYQCQAPAVAATFTVNICNKTDTVALVRLGHGTGADMSAAGSLYYEHDEEVKPHGVLERTGLATSVGRSVFARSSVAGVDVSVYGYEKG
;
A
#
# COMPACT_ATOMS: atom_id res chain seq x y z
N MET A 1 -2.94 14.71 -13.13
CA MET A 1 -1.94 15.00 -12.10
C MET A 1 -0.58 15.15 -12.77
N PRO A 2 0.42 15.83 -12.19
CA PRO A 2 1.81 15.70 -12.67
C PRO A 2 2.35 14.30 -12.36
N ILE A 3 3.35 13.83 -13.11
CA ILE A 3 4.14 12.64 -12.77
C ILE A 3 4.87 12.92 -11.45
N GLN A 4 4.78 12.00 -10.49
CA GLN A 4 5.27 12.20 -9.12
C GLN A 4 6.58 11.46 -8.83
N SER A 5 7.35 11.98 -7.86
CA SER A 5 8.51 11.31 -7.29
C SER A 5 8.66 11.68 -5.80
N GLY A 6 9.35 10.85 -5.04
CA GLY A 6 9.41 10.97 -3.58
C GLY A 6 8.20 10.29 -2.95
N HIS A 7 7.35 11.05 -2.23
CA HIS A 7 6.14 10.50 -1.61
C HIS A 7 5.01 10.41 -2.64
N LEU A 8 4.57 9.18 -2.94
CA LEU A 8 3.52 8.90 -3.91
C LEU A 8 2.14 8.75 -3.24
N GLY A 9 2.12 8.33 -1.98
CA GLY A 9 0.87 8.14 -1.25
C GLY A 9 1.08 7.46 0.09
N GLY A 10 -0.01 7.23 0.81
CA GLY A 10 0.01 6.65 2.14
C GLY A 10 -1.30 6.89 2.87
N ALA A 11 -1.46 6.25 4.02
CA ALA A 11 -2.59 6.44 4.91
C ALA A 11 -2.30 5.88 6.30
N THR A 12 -3.00 6.38 7.32
CA THR A 12 -3.20 5.64 8.57
C THR A 12 -4.38 4.69 8.39
N LEU A 13 -4.15 3.40 8.60
CA LEU A 13 -5.13 2.35 8.32
C LEU A 13 -6.23 2.32 9.39
N PRO A 14 -7.52 2.25 8.98
CA PRO A 14 -8.61 1.90 9.87
C PRO A 14 -8.61 0.39 10.14
N LEU A 15 -9.31 0.00 11.22
CA LEU A 15 -9.50 -1.39 11.61
C LEU A 15 -10.22 -2.17 10.49
N ASN A 16 -9.60 -3.25 10.00
CA ASN A 16 -10.19 -4.23 9.10
C ASN A 16 -10.74 -3.71 7.76
N THR A 17 -10.22 -2.58 7.26
CA THR A 17 -10.67 -1.97 6.01
C THR A 17 -9.54 -1.91 4.99
N ASP A 18 -9.79 -2.41 3.78
CA ASP A 18 -8.89 -2.21 2.64
C ASP A 18 -8.82 -0.72 2.31
N THR A 19 -7.63 -0.15 2.40
CA THR A 19 -7.38 1.27 2.16
C THR A 19 -6.50 1.42 0.94
N LYS A 20 -6.97 2.19 -0.05
CA LYS A 20 -6.15 2.55 -1.20
C LYS A 20 -5.06 3.52 -0.76
N VAL A 21 -3.80 3.07 -0.77
CA VAL A 21 -2.65 3.86 -0.33
C VAL A 21 -1.90 4.52 -1.48
N TYR A 22 -2.06 4.00 -2.70
CA TYR A 22 -1.51 4.59 -3.91
C TYR A 22 -2.29 4.13 -5.15
N GLN A 23 -2.30 4.96 -6.20
CA GLN A 23 -2.82 4.57 -7.51
C GLN A 23 -1.97 5.24 -8.59
N CYS A 24 -1.43 4.44 -9.51
CA CYS A 24 -0.79 4.98 -10.70
C CYS A 24 -1.89 5.45 -11.67
N GLN A 25 -1.91 6.75 -11.95
CA GLN A 25 -2.89 7.38 -12.83
C GLN A 25 -2.20 8.16 -13.94
N ALA A 26 -2.89 8.32 -15.07
CA ALA A 26 -2.41 9.17 -16.16
C ALA A 26 -2.10 10.59 -15.63
N PRO A 27 -1.00 11.22 -16.08
CA PRO A 27 -0.19 10.89 -17.25
C PRO A 27 0.95 9.89 -17.02
N ALA A 28 1.12 9.34 -15.81
CA ALA A 28 2.06 8.25 -15.61
C ALA A 28 1.57 6.97 -16.31
N VAL A 29 2.49 6.19 -16.86
CA VAL A 29 2.24 4.87 -17.45
C VAL A 29 2.66 3.74 -16.51
N ALA A 30 3.61 4.00 -15.62
CA ALA A 30 4.10 3.05 -14.63
C ALA A 30 4.70 3.75 -13.40
N ALA A 31 4.91 3.00 -12.33
CA ALA A 31 5.65 3.46 -11.17
C ALA A 31 6.49 2.32 -10.58
N THR A 32 7.66 2.66 -10.05
CA THR A 32 8.47 1.79 -9.19
C THR A 32 8.54 2.42 -7.81
N PHE A 33 8.25 1.64 -6.78
CA PHE A 33 8.08 2.16 -5.44
C PHE A 33 8.40 1.14 -4.35
N THR A 34 8.55 1.65 -3.15
CA THR A 34 8.64 0.93 -1.89
C THR A 34 7.41 1.26 -1.06
N VAL A 35 6.94 0.28 -0.29
CA VAL A 35 5.89 0.47 0.71
C VAL A 35 6.48 0.17 2.09
N ASN A 36 6.40 1.15 2.97
CA ASN A 36 6.70 1.01 4.39
C ASN A 36 5.39 0.96 5.18
N ILE A 37 5.30 0.02 6.12
CA ILE A 37 4.18 -0.14 7.05
C ILE A 37 4.74 -0.07 8.46
N CYS A 38 4.27 0.90 9.25
CA CYS A 38 4.72 1.12 10.62
C CYS A 38 3.55 0.92 11.59
N ASN A 39 3.66 -0.10 12.45
CA ASN A 39 2.68 -0.34 13.49
C ASN A 39 2.95 0.59 14.68
N LYS A 40 2.24 1.72 14.77
CA LYS A 40 2.39 2.66 15.89
C LYS A 40 1.69 2.22 17.18
N THR A 41 1.02 1.08 17.17
CA THR A 41 0.19 0.61 18.28
C THR A 41 0.97 -0.32 19.21
N ASP A 42 0.39 -0.57 20.38
CA ASP A 42 0.90 -1.51 21.38
C ASP A 42 0.44 -2.97 21.13
N THR A 43 -0.23 -3.25 20.01
CA THR A 43 -0.82 -4.55 19.67
C THR A 43 -0.17 -5.14 18.42
N VAL A 44 -0.04 -6.46 18.31
CA VAL A 44 0.37 -7.11 17.06
C VAL A 44 -0.67 -6.83 15.98
N ALA A 45 -0.22 -6.30 14.84
CA ALA A 45 -1.06 -6.05 13.67
C ALA A 45 -0.85 -7.14 12.63
N LEU A 46 -1.94 -7.75 12.14
CA LEU A 46 -1.93 -8.57 10.93
C LEU A 46 -2.17 -7.63 9.75
N VAL A 47 -1.18 -7.49 8.87
CA VAL A 47 -1.26 -6.57 7.74
C VAL A 47 -1.40 -7.33 6.42
N ARG A 48 -2.10 -6.71 5.49
CA ARG A 48 -2.21 -7.17 4.10
C ARG A 48 -1.77 -6.04 3.20
N LEU A 49 -0.99 -6.37 2.18
CA LEU A 49 -0.56 -5.44 1.14
C LEU A 49 -0.78 -6.12 -0.20
N GLY A 50 -1.38 -5.43 -1.15
CA GLY A 50 -1.61 -5.98 -2.47
C GLY A 50 -1.96 -4.92 -3.51
N HIS A 51 -2.24 -5.38 -4.71
CA HIS A 51 -2.63 -4.52 -5.83
C HIS A 51 -3.83 -5.07 -6.60
N GLY A 52 -4.61 -4.19 -7.21
CA GLY A 52 -5.82 -4.54 -7.94
C GLY A 52 -6.34 -3.39 -8.80
N THR A 53 -7.40 -3.64 -9.55
CA THR A 53 -8.05 -2.64 -10.44
C THR A 53 -9.39 -2.15 -9.90
N GLY A 54 -9.92 -2.76 -8.82
CA GLY A 54 -11.19 -2.40 -8.21
C GLY A 54 -11.10 -1.31 -7.15
N ALA A 55 -12.16 -1.19 -6.36
CA ALA A 55 -12.21 -0.27 -5.22
C ALA A 55 -11.53 -0.83 -3.95
N ASP A 56 -11.34 -2.16 -3.89
CA ASP A 56 -10.73 -2.91 -2.80
C ASP A 56 -10.09 -4.22 -3.32
N MET A 57 -9.59 -5.07 -2.41
CA MET A 57 -8.92 -6.33 -2.77
C MET A 57 -9.88 -7.49 -3.12
N SER A 58 -11.20 -7.30 -3.03
CA SER A 58 -12.19 -8.32 -3.42
C SER A 58 -12.39 -8.41 -4.94
N ALA A 59 -11.94 -7.39 -5.68
CA ALA A 59 -12.05 -7.36 -7.13
C ALA A 59 -11.22 -8.47 -7.79
N ALA A 60 -11.75 -9.04 -8.87
CA ALA A 60 -11.08 -10.07 -9.65
C ALA A 60 -9.72 -9.59 -10.18
N GLY A 61 -8.70 -10.42 -10.08
CA GLY A 61 -7.33 -10.09 -10.50
C GLY A 61 -6.52 -9.26 -9.50
N SER A 62 -7.02 -9.11 -8.27
CA SER A 62 -6.23 -8.60 -7.14
C SER A 62 -5.24 -9.66 -6.66
N LEU A 63 -4.02 -9.23 -6.31
CA LEU A 63 -2.95 -10.11 -5.81
C LEU A 63 -2.31 -9.49 -4.58
N TYR A 64 -2.03 -10.32 -3.57
CA TYR A 64 -1.35 -9.91 -2.34
C TYR A 64 0.18 -10.06 -2.49
N TYR A 65 0.90 -9.04 -2.04
CA TYR A 65 2.32 -9.12 -1.72
C TYR A 65 2.52 -9.66 -0.30
N GLU A 66 1.60 -9.32 0.61
CA GLU A 66 1.58 -9.75 2.01
C GLU A 66 0.14 -10.10 2.40
N HIS A 67 -0.05 -11.19 3.15
CA HIS A 67 -1.38 -11.61 3.58
C HIS A 67 -1.37 -12.14 5.03
N ASP A 68 -1.93 -11.34 5.93
CA ASP A 68 -1.97 -11.59 7.37
C ASP A 68 -0.56 -11.72 7.98
N GLU A 69 0.39 -10.94 7.46
CA GLU A 69 1.75 -10.88 7.99
C GLU A 69 1.76 -10.12 9.32
N GLU A 70 2.48 -10.65 10.31
CA GLU A 70 2.57 -10.05 11.63
C GLU A 70 3.55 -8.86 11.67
N VAL A 71 3.06 -7.71 12.12
CA VAL A 71 3.90 -6.57 12.51
C VAL A 71 3.75 -6.36 14.01
N LYS A 72 4.83 -6.62 14.75
CA LYS A 72 4.89 -6.43 16.21
C LYS A 72 4.55 -4.99 16.63
N PRO A 73 4.15 -4.76 17.89
CA PRO A 73 4.01 -3.41 18.44
C PRO A 73 5.26 -2.57 18.16
N HIS A 74 5.06 -1.34 17.67
CA HIS A 74 6.14 -0.43 17.24
C HIS A 74 7.08 -1.00 16.16
N GLY A 75 6.67 -2.08 15.51
CA GLY A 75 7.42 -2.74 14.45
C GLY A 75 7.20 -2.11 13.08
N VAL A 76 8.06 -2.50 12.15
CA VAL A 76 8.03 -2.04 10.76
C VAL A 76 8.09 -3.22 9.79
N LEU A 77 7.38 -3.11 8.69
CA LEU A 77 7.49 -3.99 7.52
C LEU A 77 7.75 -3.12 6.30
N GLU A 78 8.78 -3.47 5.52
CA GLU A 78 9.10 -2.76 4.29
C GLU A 78 9.22 -3.72 3.11
N ARG A 79 8.50 -3.40 2.02
CA ARG A 79 8.56 -4.10 0.73
C ARG A 79 9.10 -3.16 -0.34
N THR A 80 10.25 -3.50 -0.88
CA THR A 80 10.97 -2.74 -1.91
C THR A 80 10.82 -3.39 -3.28
N GLY A 81 11.15 -2.65 -4.34
CA GLY A 81 11.17 -3.19 -5.71
C GLY A 81 9.80 -3.50 -6.30
N LEU A 82 8.74 -2.91 -5.75
CA LEU A 82 7.39 -3.05 -6.29
C LEU A 82 7.24 -2.18 -7.54
N ALA A 83 6.46 -2.68 -8.50
CA ALA A 83 6.14 -1.96 -9.72
C ALA A 83 4.65 -2.11 -10.04
N THR A 84 4.08 -1.07 -10.62
CA THR A 84 2.69 -1.07 -11.10
C THR A 84 2.56 -0.28 -12.39
N SER A 85 1.47 -0.51 -13.12
CA SER A 85 1.09 0.24 -14.31
C SER A 85 -0.16 1.08 -14.06
N VAL A 86 -0.42 2.01 -14.98
CA VAL A 86 -1.63 2.85 -14.95
C VAL A 86 -2.91 2.01 -14.79
N GLY A 87 -3.83 2.50 -13.97
CA GLY A 87 -5.12 1.84 -13.73
C GLY A 87 -5.10 0.77 -12.64
N ARG A 88 -3.94 0.48 -12.04
CA ARG A 88 -3.82 -0.37 -10.85
C ARG A 88 -3.61 0.48 -9.60
N SER A 89 -4.27 0.06 -8.53
CA SER A 89 -4.17 0.64 -7.20
C SER A 89 -3.44 -0.32 -6.26
N VAL A 90 -2.74 0.25 -5.28
CA VAL A 90 -2.13 -0.47 -4.16
C VAL A 90 -3.03 -0.30 -2.95
N PHE A 91 -3.33 -1.41 -2.29
CA PHE A 91 -4.18 -1.46 -1.12
C PHE A 91 -3.42 -2.03 0.06
N ALA A 92 -3.68 -1.46 1.23
CA ALA A 92 -3.20 -1.98 2.50
C ALA A 92 -4.36 -2.11 3.49
N ARG A 93 -4.29 -3.12 4.35
CA ARG A 93 -5.26 -3.37 5.43
C ARG A 93 -4.50 -3.78 6.68
N SER A 94 -5.06 -3.46 7.85
CA SER A 94 -4.58 -3.97 9.13
C SER A 94 -5.72 -4.54 9.98
N SER A 95 -5.40 -5.53 10.81
CA SER A 95 -6.30 -6.06 11.84
C SER A 95 -6.46 -5.14 13.07
N VAL A 96 -5.74 -4.01 13.12
CA VAL A 96 -5.88 -2.96 14.13
C VAL A 96 -5.90 -1.58 13.45
N ALA A 97 -6.47 -0.57 14.10
CA ALA A 97 -6.40 0.81 13.61
C ALA A 97 -5.09 1.47 14.05
N GLY A 98 -4.60 2.45 13.28
CA GLY A 98 -3.44 3.27 13.69
C GLY A 98 -2.08 2.81 13.14
N VAL A 99 -2.08 1.83 12.22
CA VAL A 99 -0.89 1.43 11.45
C VAL A 99 -0.71 2.41 10.29
N ASP A 100 0.46 3.02 10.17
CA ASP A 100 0.76 3.95 9.07
C ASP A 100 1.36 3.22 7.88
N VAL A 101 0.99 3.66 6.67
CA VAL A 101 1.56 3.21 5.40
C VAL A 101 2.11 4.41 4.65
N SER A 102 3.33 4.29 4.14
CA SER A 102 3.96 5.27 3.25
C SER A 102 4.45 4.59 1.99
N VAL A 103 4.05 5.14 0.84
CA VAL A 103 4.45 4.70 -0.50
C VAL A 103 5.39 5.76 -1.06
N TYR A 104 6.61 5.37 -1.39
CA TYR A 104 7.60 6.27 -1.92
C TYR A 104 8.37 5.66 -3.10
N GLY A 105 8.72 6.48 -4.07
CA GLY A 105 9.30 6.02 -5.32
C GLY A 105 9.20 7.06 -6.43
N TYR A 106 9.05 6.59 -7.66
CA TYR A 106 9.01 7.43 -8.85
C TYR A 106 8.01 6.88 -9.85
N GLU A 107 7.23 7.78 -10.44
CA GLU A 107 6.40 7.51 -11.60
C GLU A 107 7.18 7.75 -12.89
N LYS A 108 6.78 7.02 -13.93
CA LYS A 108 7.29 7.13 -15.30
C LYS A 108 6.14 7.54 -16.22
N GLY A 109 6.41 8.49 -17.12
CA GLY A 109 5.51 8.89 -18.22
C GLY A 109 5.66 8.06 -19.48
#